data_AF-A0A5C6TPD1-F1
#
_entry.id   AF-A0A5C6TPD1-F1
#
_cell.length_a   1.000
_cell.length_b   1.000
_cell.length_c   1.000
_cell.angle_alpha   90.00
_cell.angle_beta   90.00
_cell.angle_gamma   90.00
#
_symmetry.space_group_name_H-M   'P 1'
#
loop_
_entity.id
_entity.type
_entity.pdbx_description
1 polymer ?
#
loop_
_entity_poly.entity_id
_entity_poly.type
_entity_poly.pdbx_seq_one_letter_code
_entity_poly.pdbx_strand_id
1 'polypeptide(L)'
;MGARAWRTPQCIVSSPAQRALDTAQVLADAAGLRAQEIRVDARLYEGSARHLMEVVAELDNRCSHAAVVGHNPELADLGRHLAAELTHLPSAGIAALDFDADNWRDALRSRVIRATLFAPPQRSAHARPDSPSWISP
;
A
#
# COMPACT_ATOMS: atom_id res chain seq x y z
N MET A 1 1.47 -21.18 -5.60
CA MET A 1 1.27 -19.77 -5.24
C MET A 1 2.59 -19.26 -4.69
N GLY A 2 3.23 -18.28 -5.35
CA GLY A 2 4.51 -17.75 -4.89
C GLY A 2 4.35 -17.08 -3.53
N ALA A 3 5.27 -17.36 -2.60
CA ALA A 3 5.25 -16.75 -1.27
C ALA A 3 5.25 -15.21 -1.42
N ARG A 4 4.24 -14.54 -0.85
CA ARG A 4 4.25 -13.08 -0.73
C ARG A 4 5.46 -12.72 0.13
N ALA A 5 6.31 -11.83 -0.36
CA ALA A 5 7.51 -11.38 0.36
C ALA A 5 7.19 -10.39 1.51
N TRP A 6 5.90 -10.19 1.81
CA TRP A 6 5.38 -9.32 2.85
C TRP A 6 4.36 -10.09 3.71
N ARG A 7 4.21 -9.67 4.96
CA ARG A 7 3.41 -10.36 5.98
C ARG A 7 1.91 -10.23 5.71
N THR A 8 1.13 -11.27 6.00
CA THR A 8 -0.33 -11.23 5.86
C THR A 8 -0.94 -10.23 6.84
N PRO A 9 -1.74 -9.24 6.38
CA PRO A 9 -2.36 -8.25 7.25
C PRO A 9 -3.47 -8.89 8.09
N GLN A 10 -3.59 -8.46 9.34
CA GLN A 10 -4.65 -8.86 10.27
C GLN A 10 -5.72 -7.76 10.39
N CYS A 11 -5.32 -6.52 10.11
CA CYS A 11 -6.18 -5.36 10.04
C CYS A 11 -5.98 -4.66 8.70
N ILE A 12 -7.07 -4.21 8.06
CA ILE A 12 -7.01 -3.45 6.81
C ILE A 12 -7.83 -2.17 7.01
N VAL A 13 -7.23 -1.03 6.70
CA VAL A 13 -7.92 0.26 6.63
C VAL A 13 -7.81 0.82 5.22
N SER A 14 -8.92 1.31 4.67
CA SER A 14 -9.00 1.79 3.29
C SER A 14 -9.66 3.15 3.19
N SER A 15 -9.23 3.96 2.22
CA SER A 15 -10.02 5.10 1.76
C SER A 15 -11.38 4.64 1.20
N PRO A 16 -12.40 5.51 1.21
CA PRO A 16 -13.72 5.23 0.63
C PRO A 16 -13.75 5.16 -0.91
N ALA A 17 -12.69 5.61 -1.61
CA ALA A 17 -12.66 5.56 -3.07
C ALA A 17 -12.74 4.12 -3.60
N GLN A 18 -13.56 3.88 -4.64
CA GLN A 18 -13.81 2.53 -5.16
C GLN A 18 -12.54 1.74 -5.47
N ARG A 19 -11.56 2.37 -6.14
CA ARG A 19 -10.28 1.72 -6.47
C ARG A 19 -9.47 1.28 -5.24
N ALA A 20 -9.56 2.03 -4.14
CA ALA A 20 -8.92 1.68 -2.88
C ALA A 20 -9.66 0.52 -2.22
N LEU A 21 -10.99 0.55 -2.20
CA LEU A 21 -11.82 -0.56 -1.71
C LEU A 21 -11.58 -1.85 -2.49
N ASP A 22 -11.51 -1.79 -3.82
CA ASP A 22 -11.21 -2.95 -4.65
C ASP A 22 -9.85 -3.55 -4.29
N THR A 23 -8.84 -2.70 -4.07
CA THR A 23 -7.51 -3.13 -3.62
C THR A 23 -7.58 -3.76 -2.23
N ALA A 24 -8.25 -3.11 -1.28
CA ALA A 24 -8.43 -3.60 0.08
C ALA A 24 -9.16 -4.95 0.12
N GLN A 25 -10.15 -5.15 -0.77
CA GLN A 25 -10.86 -6.42 -0.90
C GLN A 25 -9.92 -7.54 -1.38
N VAL A 26 -9.10 -7.29 -2.40
CA VAL A 26 -8.08 -8.25 -2.86
C VAL A 26 -7.11 -8.60 -1.73
N LEU A 27 -6.74 -7.62 -0.91
CA LEU A 27 -5.87 -7.85 0.25
C LEU A 27 -6.57 -8.69 1.34
N ALA A 28 -7.84 -8.41 1.62
CA ALA A 28 -8.65 -9.12 2.60
C ALA A 28 -8.85 -10.58 2.20
N ASP A 29 -9.24 -10.83 0.95
CA ASP A 29 -9.43 -12.18 0.40
C ASP A 29 -8.14 -13.01 0.53
N ALA A 30 -7.00 -12.40 0.15
CA ALA A 30 -5.69 -13.04 0.26
C ALA A 30 -5.21 -13.21 1.72
N ALA A 31 -5.83 -12.51 2.67
CA ALA A 31 -5.55 -12.64 4.11
C ALA A 31 -6.56 -13.54 4.85
N GLY A 32 -7.61 -14.00 4.17
CA GLY A 32 -8.71 -14.74 4.81
C GLY A 32 -9.61 -13.87 5.70
N LEU A 33 -9.58 -12.55 5.50
CA LEU A 33 -10.44 -11.59 6.20
C LEU A 33 -11.73 -11.36 5.40
N ARG A 34 -12.84 -11.10 6.08
CA ARG A 34 -14.09 -10.75 5.41
C ARG A 34 -14.11 -9.28 5.02
N ALA A 35 -14.86 -8.94 3.98
CA ALA A 35 -15.05 -7.57 3.51
C ALA A 35 -15.49 -6.59 4.63
N GLN A 36 -16.34 -7.06 5.55
CA GLN A 36 -16.86 -6.26 6.66
C GLN A 36 -15.80 -5.93 7.72
N GLU A 37 -14.64 -6.59 7.67
CA GLU A 37 -13.50 -6.35 8.58
C GLU A 37 -12.58 -5.25 8.04
N ILE A 38 -12.80 -4.79 6.81
CA ILE A 38 -12.10 -3.62 6.24
C ILE A 38 -12.68 -2.36 6.90
N ARG A 39 -11.83 -1.63 7.62
CA ARG A 39 -12.20 -0.32 8.18
C ARG A 39 -12.10 0.75 7.11
N VAL A 40 -13.18 1.47 6.84
CA VAL A 40 -13.16 2.61 5.90
C VAL A 40 -12.88 3.90 6.66
N ASP A 41 -11.94 4.70 6.17
CA ASP A 41 -11.53 5.96 6.80
C ASP A 41 -11.36 7.07 5.75
N ALA A 42 -12.20 8.11 5.81
CA ALA A 42 -12.20 9.21 4.85
C ALA A 42 -10.88 10.01 4.85
N ARG A 43 -10.14 10.00 5.97
CA ARG A 43 -8.82 10.64 6.06
C ARG A 43 -7.80 10.03 5.09
N LEU A 44 -8.00 8.81 4.62
CA LEU A 44 -7.14 8.18 3.62
C LEU A 44 -7.41 8.65 2.19
N TYR A 45 -8.46 9.46 1.95
CA TYR A 45 -8.78 10.06 0.65
C TYR A 45 -8.54 11.56 0.62
N GLU A 46 -8.98 12.27 1.66
CA GLU A 46 -8.97 13.74 1.72
C GLU A 46 -7.92 14.28 2.70
N GLY A 47 -7.16 13.39 3.33
CA GLY A 47 -6.24 13.76 4.40
C GLY A 47 -4.87 14.22 3.90
N SER A 48 -4.04 14.58 4.87
CA SER A 48 -2.61 14.86 4.67
C SER A 48 -1.80 13.67 5.19
N ALA A 49 -0.48 13.66 4.94
CA ALA A 49 0.42 12.67 5.56
C ALA A 49 0.27 12.62 7.10
N ARG A 50 -0.02 13.76 7.75
CA ARG A 50 -0.31 13.81 9.19
C ARG A 50 -1.59 13.05 9.55
N HIS A 51 -2.68 13.23 8.80
CA HIS A 51 -3.91 12.47 9.04
C HIS A 51 -3.69 10.97 8.84
N LEU A 52 -2.87 10.58 7.87
CA LEU A 52 -2.45 9.19 7.68
C LEU A 52 -1.66 8.65 8.87
N MET A 53 -0.75 9.43 9.46
CA MET A 53 -0.07 9.04 10.70
C MET A 53 -1.05 8.85 11.86
N GLU A 54 -2.07 9.71 11.98
CA GLU A 54 -3.13 9.55 12.99
C GLU A 54 -3.92 8.26 12.78
N VAL A 55 -4.27 7.93 11.52
CA VAL A 55 -4.93 6.65 11.17
C VAL A 55 -4.06 5.45 11.57
N VAL A 56 -2.75 5.50 11.34
CA VAL A 56 -1.81 4.44 11.75
C VAL A 56 -1.74 4.35 13.27
N ALA A 57 -1.63 5.48 13.97
CA ALA A 57 -1.59 5.56 15.43
C ALA A 57 -2.85 5.00 16.14
N GLU A 58 -3.96 4.91 15.42
CA GLU A 58 -5.25 4.40 15.88
C GLU A 58 -5.51 2.93 15.52
N LEU A 59 -4.57 2.27 14.83
CA LEU A 59 -4.69 0.84 14.53
C LEU A 59 -4.71 0.01 15.82
N ASP A 60 -5.43 -1.12 15.78
CA ASP A 60 -5.54 -2.03 16.91
C ASP A 60 -4.18 -2.71 17.18
N ASN A 61 -3.66 -2.54 18.39
CA ASN A 61 -2.38 -3.14 18.80
C ASN A 61 -2.43 -4.69 18.88
N ARG A 62 -3.61 -5.31 18.78
CA ARG A 62 -3.75 -6.76 18.61
C ARG A 62 -3.36 -7.23 17.21
N CYS A 63 -3.33 -6.32 16.23
CA CYS A 63 -2.84 -6.58 14.88
C CYS A 63 -1.34 -6.27 14.80
N SER A 64 -0.51 -7.29 14.70
CA SER A 64 0.93 -7.17 14.46
C SER A 64 1.26 -6.75 13.03
N HIS A 65 0.33 -6.95 12.09
CA HIS A 65 0.48 -6.56 10.70
C HIS A 65 -0.79 -5.87 10.21
N ALA A 66 -0.65 -4.69 9.62
CA ALA A 66 -1.75 -3.93 9.08
C ALA A 66 -1.47 -3.48 7.64
N ALA A 67 -2.53 -3.35 6.84
CA ALA A 67 -2.48 -2.71 5.54
C ALA A 67 -3.26 -1.39 5.58
N VAL A 68 -2.64 -0.33 5.08
CA VAL A 68 -3.26 0.98 4.88
C VAL A 68 -3.37 1.22 3.38
N VAL A 69 -4.59 1.37 2.87
CA VAL A 69 -4.88 1.53 1.44
C VAL A 69 -5.43 2.94 1.19
N GLY A 70 -4.73 3.71 0.38
CA GLY A 70 -4.98 5.14 0.16
C GLY A 70 -4.45 5.61 -1.17
N HIS A 71 -4.11 6.90 -1.25
CA HIS A 71 -3.73 7.57 -2.50
C HIS A 71 -2.36 8.23 -2.40
N ASN A 72 -1.78 8.47 -3.57
CA ASN A 72 -0.61 9.32 -3.71
C ASN A 72 -1.07 10.76 -3.99
N PRO A 73 -0.32 11.78 -3.54
CA PRO A 73 1.03 11.70 -2.95
C PRO A 73 1.11 11.31 -1.47
N GLU A 74 0.00 11.33 -0.73
CA GLU A 74 -0.01 11.25 0.74
C GLU A 74 0.59 9.95 1.29
N LEU A 75 0.32 8.80 0.66
CA LEU A 75 0.96 7.53 1.03
C LEU A 75 2.46 7.54 0.80
N ALA A 76 2.92 8.16 -0.30
CA ALA A 76 4.34 8.30 -0.59
C ALA A 76 5.02 9.23 0.43
N ASP A 77 4.34 10.30 0.84
CA ASP A 77 4.82 11.20 1.90
C ASP A 77 4.89 10.51 3.26
N LEU A 78 3.87 9.73 3.63
CA LEU A 78 3.90 8.90 4.84
C LEU A 78 5.08 7.93 4.80
N GLY A 79 5.26 7.22 3.67
CA GLY A 79 6.36 6.29 3.47
C GLY A 79 7.72 6.97 3.65
N ARG A 80 7.93 8.12 3.02
CA ARG A 80 9.15 8.94 3.18
C ARG A 80 9.39 9.41 4.61
N HIS A 81 8.32 9.77 5.32
CA HIS A 81 8.42 10.24 6.70
C HIS A 81 8.89 9.12 7.64
N LEU A 82 8.43 7.88 7.41
CA LEU A 82 8.78 6.73 8.24
C LEU A 82 10.11 6.08 7.82
N ALA A 83 10.40 6.07 6.52
CA ALA A 83 11.58 5.48 5.91
C ALA A 83 12.10 6.41 4.82
N ALA A 84 13.12 7.22 5.13
CA ALA A 84 13.65 8.23 4.22
C ALA A 84 14.16 7.66 2.88
N GLU A 85 14.51 6.38 2.84
CA GLU A 85 14.91 5.64 1.64
C GLU A 85 13.76 5.39 0.65
N LEU A 86 12.49 5.45 1.09
CA LEU A 86 11.32 5.30 0.23
C LEU A 86 11.06 6.56 -0.59
N THR A 87 11.86 6.79 -1.63
CA THR A 87 11.77 8.03 -2.43
C THR A 87 10.47 8.16 -3.22
N HIS A 88 9.84 7.04 -3.59
CA HIS A 88 8.60 7.01 -4.37
C HIS A 88 7.75 5.77 -4.05
N LEU A 89 6.45 5.87 -4.29
CA LEU A 89 5.50 4.75 -4.26
C LEU A 89 4.72 4.75 -5.58
N PRO A 90 4.95 3.79 -6.51
CA PRO A 90 4.21 3.73 -7.75
C PRO A 90 2.74 3.39 -7.49
N SER A 91 1.86 3.77 -8.41
CA SER A 91 0.45 3.36 -8.38
C SER A 91 0.34 1.84 -8.31
N ALA A 92 -0.53 1.33 -7.42
CA ALA A 92 -0.67 -0.11 -7.12
C ALA A 92 0.62 -0.78 -6.58
N GLY A 93 1.62 0.00 -6.18
CA GLY A 93 2.77 -0.48 -5.42
C GLY A 93 2.46 -0.68 -3.95
N ILE A 94 3.26 -1.51 -3.28
CA ILE A 94 3.19 -1.75 -1.84
C ILE A 94 4.54 -1.39 -1.25
N ALA A 95 4.56 -0.51 -0.25
CA ALA A 95 5.70 -0.34 0.65
C ALA A 95 5.44 -1.13 1.93
N ALA A 96 6.28 -2.13 2.21
CA ALA A 96 6.25 -2.88 3.46
C ALA A 96 7.31 -2.31 4.40
N LEU A 97 6.88 -1.87 5.58
CA LEU A 97 7.72 -1.32 6.63
C LEU A 97 7.60 -2.17 7.88
N ASP A 98 8.73 -2.65 8.39
CA ASP A 98 8.81 -3.30 9.69
C ASP A 98 9.42 -2.34 10.71
N PHE A 99 8.86 -2.33 11.91
CA PHE A 99 9.28 -1.50 13.04
C PHE A 99 9.65 -2.40 14.22
N ASP A 100 10.62 -1.97 15.01
CA ASP A 100 10.90 -2.53 16.34
C ASP A 100 10.10 -1.74 17.38
N ALA A 101 8.82 -2.09 17.56
CA ALA A 101 7.89 -1.39 18.44
C ALA A 101 6.75 -2.30 18.94
N ASP A 102 6.27 -2.04 20.16
CA ASP A 102 5.21 -2.81 20.81
C ASP A 102 3.79 -2.35 20.45
N ASN A 103 3.64 -1.17 19.84
CA ASN A 103 2.35 -0.62 19.44
C ASN A 103 2.49 0.36 18.26
N TRP A 104 1.36 0.66 17.61
CA TRP A 104 1.35 1.48 16.39
C TRP A 104 1.73 2.95 16.61
N ARG A 105 1.48 3.51 17.80
CA ARG A 105 1.90 4.88 18.13
C ARG A 105 3.41 4.99 18.27
N ASP A 106 4.03 4.01 18.90
CA ASP A 106 5.47 3.95 19.08
C ASP A 106 6.17 3.60 17.77
N ALA A 107 5.56 2.77 16.92
CA ALA A 107 6.07 2.45 15.59
C ALA A 107 6.33 3.72 14.76
N LEU A 108 5.43 4.72 14.81
CA LEU A 108 5.58 6.00 14.11
C LEU A 108 6.77 6.85 14.57
N ARG A 109 7.34 6.54 15.75
CA ARG A 109 8.49 7.24 16.35
C ARG A 109 9.74 6.37 16.35
N SER A 110 9.61 5.11 15.96
CA SER A 110 10.67 4.12 16.00
C SER A 110 11.40 4.07 14.68
N ARG A 111 12.62 3.53 14.70
CA ARG A 111 13.36 3.29 13.47
C ARG A 111 12.69 2.15 12.69
N VAL A 112 12.55 2.33 11.38
CA VAL A 112 12.23 1.24 10.47
C VAL A 112 13.43 0.29 10.40
N ILE A 113 13.21 -0.98 10.76
CA ILE A 113 14.24 -2.02 10.72
C ILE A 113 14.34 -2.68 9.33
N ARG A 114 13.25 -2.61 8.55
CA ARG A 114 13.21 -3.11 7.17
C ARG A 114 12.19 -2.33 6.37
N ALA A 115 12.61 -1.79 5.23
CA ALA A 115 11.73 -1.23 4.21
C ALA A 115 11.85 -2.04 2.91
N THR A 116 10.74 -2.33 2.25
CA THR A 116 10.75 -3.03 0.95
C THR A 116 9.65 -2.48 0.06
N LEU A 117 10.03 -2.12 -1.18
CA LEU A 117 9.09 -1.64 -2.19
C LEU A 117 8.76 -2.77 -3.19
N PHE A 118 7.48 -3.09 -3.32
CA PHE A 118 6.95 -4.01 -4.31
C PHE A 118 6.20 -3.21 -5.37
N ALA A 119 6.83 -3.01 -6.52
CA ALA A 119 6.18 -2.36 -7.66
C ALA A 119 5.37 -3.40 -8.47
N PRO A 120 4.21 -3.03 -9.03
CA PRO A 120 3.54 -3.89 -9.99
C PRO A 120 4.43 -4.12 -11.22
N PRO A 121 4.30 -5.27 -11.90
CA PRO A 121 5.04 -5.50 -13.14
C PRO A 121 4.67 -4.42 -14.15
N GLN A 122 5.67 -3.69 -14.64
CA GLN A 122 5.43 -2.75 -15.73
C GLN A 122 5.07 -3.55 -16.97
N ARG A 123 3.89 -3.27 -17.55
CA ARG A 123 3.63 -3.70 -18.93
C ARG A 123 4.63 -2.96 -19.81
N SER A 124 5.62 -3.66 -20.34
CA SER A 124 6.50 -3.12 -21.36
C SER A 124 5.63 -2.64 -22.52
N ALA A 125 5.52 -1.33 -22.69
CA ALA A 125 4.83 -0.72 -23.81
C ALA A 125 5.71 -0.81 -25.07
N HIS A 126 6.12 -2.01 -25.51
CA HIS A 126 6.81 -2.22 -26.79
C HIS A 126 6.43 -3.60 -27.36
N ALA A 127 5.23 -3.66 -27.94
CA ALA A 127 4.96 -4.47 -29.12
C ALA A 127 4.21 -3.55 -30.07
N ARG A 128 4.94 -2.82 -30.93
CA ARG A 128 4.34 -2.27 -32.13
C ARG A 128 3.94 -3.49 -32.96
N PRO A 129 2.68 -3.65 -33.40
CA PRO A 129 2.41 -4.63 -34.45
C PRO A 129 3.23 -4.19 -35.66
N ASP A 130 3.98 -5.13 -36.24
CA ASP A 130 4.69 -4.92 -37.50
C ASP A 130 3.73 -4.27 -38.50
N SER A 131 4.14 -3.13 -39.05
CA SER A 131 3.41 -2.44 -40.10
C SER A 131 3.20 -3.41 -41.28
N PRO A 132 1.99 -3.56 -41.83
CA PRO A 132 1.80 -4.38 -43.02
C PRO A 132 2.60 -3.79 -44.18
N SER A 133 3.53 -4.57 -44.72
CA SER A 133 4.30 -4.24 -45.91
C SER A 133 3.42 -4.30 -47.16
N TRP A 134 2.72 -3.21 -47.47
CA TRP A 134 2.05 -3.01 -48.78
C TRP A 134 2.10 -1.55 -49.23
N ILE A 135 3.30 -1.06 -49.54
CA ILE A 135 3.60 0.14 -50.36
C ILE A 135 5.01 -0.16 -50.91
N SER A 136 5.37 -0.22 -52.20
CA SER A 136 4.83 0.12 -53.53
C SER A 136 5.85 -0.45 -54.57
N PRO A 137 5.78 -0.20 -55.90
CA PRO A 137 4.74 0.43 -56.72
C PRO A 137 4.06 -0.52 -57.73
#